data_AF-A0A6G4CK98-F1
#
_entry.id   AF-A0A6G4CK98-F1
#
_cell.length_a   1.000
_cell.length_b   1.000
_cell.length_c   1.000
_cell.angle_alpha   90.00
_cell.angle_beta   90.00
_cell.angle_gamma   90.00
#
_symmetry.space_group_name_H-M   'P 1'
#
loop_
_entity.id
_entity.type
_entity.pdbx_description
1 polymer ?
#
loop_
_entity_poly.entity_id
_entity_poly.type
_entity_poly.pdbx_seq_one_letter_code
_entity_poly.pdbx_strand_id
1 'polypeptide(L)' 'MSKLLDRFRYFKQKGETFADGHGQVMHSNRDWEDSYRQRWQFDKIVRSTHGVNCTGSCSWKIYV' A
#
# COMPACT_ATOMS: atom_id res chain seq x y z
N MET A 1 2.51 -7.26 -17.77
CA MET A 1 2.52 -8.73 -17.90
C MET A 1 1.11 -9.27 -17.80
N SER A 2 0.80 -10.40 -18.46
CA SER A 2 -0.54 -11.01 -18.43
C SER A 2 -0.77 -11.80 -17.15
N LYS A 3 -1.74 -11.38 -16.33
CA LYS A 3 -2.12 -12.08 -15.08
C LYS A 3 -2.62 -13.51 -15.32
N LEU A 4 -3.16 -13.78 -16.52
CA LEU A 4 -3.57 -15.13 -16.92
C LEU A 4 -2.35 -16.03 -17.11
N LEU A 5 -1.34 -15.57 -17.85
CA LEU A 5 -0.13 -16.36 -18.12
C LEU A 5 0.72 -16.58 -16.87
N ASP A 6 0.73 -15.62 -15.95
CA ASP A 6 1.44 -15.73 -14.68
C ASP A 6 0.98 -16.92 -13.83
N ARG A 7 -0.28 -17.38 -13.98
CA ARG A 7 -0.81 -18.55 -13.28
C ARG A 7 -0.07 -19.84 -13.65
N PHE A 8 0.47 -19.94 -14.86
CA PHE A 8 1.27 -21.10 -15.27
C PHE A 8 2.64 -21.16 -14.58
N ARG A 9 3.05 -20.10 -13.87
CA ARG A 9 4.32 -20.05 -13.12
C ARG A 9 4.18 -20.48 -11.66
N TYR A 10 3.05 -21.09 -11.27
CA TYR A 10 2.71 -21.41 -9.87
C TYR A 10 3.86 -22.04 -9.08
N PHE A 11 4.44 -23.15 -9.57
CA PHE A 11 5.54 -23.83 -8.86
C PHE A 11 6.85 -23.03 -8.85
N LYS A 12 7.09 -22.22 -9.89
CA LYS A 12 8.29 -21.37 -9.99
C LYS A 12 8.25 -20.18 -9.03
N GLN A 13 7.07 -19.81 -8.53
CA GLN A 13 6.88 -18.71 -7.58
C GLN A 13 6.96 -19.15 -6.11
N LYS A 14 6.93 -20.46 -5.81
CA LYS A 14 7.13 -20.99 -4.46
C LYS A 14 8.60 -20.82 -4.07
N GLY A 15 8.85 -20.10 -2.99
CA GLY A 15 10.17 -19.94 -2.38
C GLY A 15 10.44 -21.03 -1.32
N GLU A 16 11.20 -20.68 -0.30
CA GLU A 16 11.51 -21.57 0.82
C GLU A 16 10.30 -21.77 1.76
N THR A 17 10.26 -22.93 2.40
CA THR A 17 9.38 -23.17 3.55
C THR A 17 10.03 -22.67 4.82
N PHE A 18 9.23 -22.32 5.82
CA PHE A 18 9.73 -21.89 7.13
C PHE A 18 8.86 -22.46 8.26
N ALA A 19 9.37 -22.40 9.49
CA ALA A 19 8.71 -22.95 10.68
C ALA A 19 8.29 -24.42 10.51
N ASP A 20 9.26 -25.29 10.23
CA ASP A 20 9.06 -26.74 10.05
C ASP A 20 7.96 -27.11 9.03
N GLY A 21 7.84 -26.30 7.97
CA GLY A 21 6.85 -26.48 6.91
C GLY A 21 5.50 -25.84 7.18
N HIS A 22 5.33 -25.12 8.29
CA HIS A 22 4.10 -24.37 8.57
C HIS A 22 3.89 -23.18 7.62
N GLY A 23 4.99 -22.55 7.20
CA GLY A 23 4.99 -21.37 6.35
C GLY A 23 5.59 -21.63 4.97
N GLN A 24 5.15 -20.84 4.00
CA GLN A 24 5.68 -20.83 2.63
C GLN A 24 5.90 -19.39 2.18
N VAL A 25 7.13 -19.06 1.78
CA VAL A 25 7.41 -17.78 1.11
C VAL A 25 6.94 -17.86 -0.34
N MET A 26 6.30 -16.79 -0.83
CA MET A 26 5.82 -16.68 -2.21
C MET A 26 6.44 -15.46 -2.90
N HIS A 27 7.05 -15.67 -4.06
CA HIS A 27 7.60 -14.62 -4.93
C HIS A 27 6.61 -14.23 -6.03
N SER A 28 5.35 -14.01 -5.64
CA SER A 28 4.29 -13.56 -6.54
C SER A 28 4.29 -12.05 -6.72
N ASN A 29 3.72 -11.59 -7.83
CA ASN A 29 3.55 -10.17 -8.11
C ASN A 29 2.65 -9.47 -7.07
N ARG A 30 3.00 -8.24 -6.68
CA ARG A 30 2.29 -7.42 -5.68
C ARG A 30 1.93 -6.02 -6.21
N ASP A 31 1.88 -5.84 -7.53
CA ASP A 31 1.63 -4.52 -8.16
C ASP A 31 0.28 -3.93 -7.77
N TRP A 32 -0.69 -4.76 -7.37
CA TRP A 32 -2.01 -4.30 -6.92
C TRP A 32 -1.94 -3.33 -5.73
N GLU A 33 -0.88 -3.43 -4.92
CA GLU A 33 -0.65 -2.56 -3.77
C GLU A 33 -0.40 -1.10 -4.16
N ASP A 34 0.01 -0.85 -5.41
CA ASP A 34 0.20 0.50 -5.92
C ASP A 34 -1.09 1.31 -5.90
N SER A 35 -2.26 0.67 -5.90
CA SER A 35 -3.54 1.38 -5.73
C SER A 35 -3.60 2.14 -4.40
N TYR A 36 -3.19 1.52 -3.29
CA TYR A 36 -3.13 2.19 -2.00
C TYR A 36 -2.01 3.23 -1.94
N ARG A 37 -0.86 2.95 -2.58
CA ARG A 37 0.25 3.92 -2.67
C ARG A 37 -0.17 5.19 -3.43
N GLN A 38 -0.82 5.02 -4.58
CA GLN A 38 -1.31 6.11 -5.43
C GLN A 38 -2.43 6.89 -4.75
N ARG A 39 -3.32 6.22 -3.99
CA ARG A 39 -4.35 6.91 -3.20
C ARG A 39 -3.74 7.83 -2.13
N TRP A 40 -2.62 7.43 -1.54
CA TRP A 40 -1.96 8.21 -0.49
C TRP A 40 -1.04 9.31 -1.03
N GLN A 41 -0.68 9.27 -2.31
CA GLN A 41 0.05 10.36 -2.96
C GLN A 41 -0.82 11.61 -3.06
N PHE A 42 -0.16 12.77 -3.05
CA PHE A 42 -0.76 14.09 -3.11
C PHE A 42 0.23 15.04 -3.78
N ASP A 43 -0.24 16.17 -4.32
CA ASP A 43 0.60 17.13 -5.04
C ASP A 43 1.41 17.99 -4.06
N LYS A 44 0.77 18.45 -2.98
CA LYS A 44 1.43 19.26 -1.94
C LYS A 44 0.70 19.25 -0.60
N ILE A 45 1.38 19.79 0.42
CA ILE A 45 0.80 20.05 1.74
C ILE A 45 0.80 21.55 2.03
N VAL A 46 -0.32 22.08 2.50
CA VAL A 46 -0.44 23.45 2.99
C VAL A 46 -0.90 23.47 4.44
N ARG A 47 -0.34 24.37 5.26
CA ARG A 47 -0.76 24.57 6.65
C ARG A 47 -2.00 25.45 6.71
N SER A 48 -3.00 25.05 7.49
CA SER A 48 -4.17 25.88 7.81
C SER A 48 -4.76 25.55 9.19
N THR A 49 -5.94 26.10 9.50
CA THR A 49 -6.72 25.89 10.73
C THR A 49 -8.22 25.87 10.42
N HIS A 50 -9.04 25.42 11.37
CA HIS A 50 -10.51 25.51 11.27
C HIS A 50 -10.99 26.79 11.98
N GLY A 51 -11.65 27.69 11.25
CA GLY A 51 -12.24 28.94 11.77
C GLY A 51 -13.59 28.71 12.45
N VAL A 52 -13.63 27.93 13.52
CA VAL A 52 -14.84 27.58 14.28
C VAL A 52 -14.60 27.77 15.78
N ASN A 53 -15.65 28.14 16.53
CA ASN A 53 -15.57 28.40 17.98
C ASN A 53 -15.46 27.10 18.80
N CYS A 54 -14.34 26.39 18.67
CA CYS A 54 -14.07 25.12 19.34
C CYS A 54 -12.91 25.18 20.33
N THR A 55 -12.29 26.36 20.54
CA THR A 55 -11.13 26.61 21.43
C THR A 55 -9.83 25.86 21.12
N GLY A 56 -9.82 24.87 20.22
CA GLY A 56 -8.66 24.01 20.01
C GLY A 56 -7.46 24.67 19.33
N SER A 57 -7.68 25.67 18.46
CA SER A 57 -6.61 26.34 17.67
C SER A 57 -5.67 25.34 16.94
N CYS A 58 -6.22 24.22 16.48
CA CYS A 58 -5.45 23.12 15.89
C CYS A 58 -4.85 23.50 14.54
N SER A 59 -3.56 23.22 14.34
CA SER A 59 -2.92 23.38 13.02
C SER A 59 -3.01 22.08 12.22
N TRP A 60 -3.49 22.19 10.98
CA TRP A 60 -3.73 21.05 10.09
C TRP A 60 -2.80 21.05 8.88
N LYS A 61 -2.53 19.84 8.39
CA LYS A 61 -1.94 19.57 7.07
C LYS A 61 -3.08 19.33 6.09
N ILE A 62 -3.30 20.27 5.17
CA ILE A 62 -4.22 20.09 4.05
C ILE A 62 -3.43 19.48 2.89
N TYR A 63 -3.84 18.29 2.48
CA TYR A 63 -3.30 17.56 1.34
C TYR A 63 -4.12 17.94 0.11
N VAL A 64 -3.45 18.47 -0.92
CA VAL A 64 -4.05 18.78 -2.23
C VAL A 64 -3.57 17.74 -3.22
#